data_AF-A0A5C9AC52-F1
#
_entry.id   AF-A0A5C9AC52-F1
#
_cell.length_a   1.000
_cell.length_b   1.000
_cell.length_c   1.000
_cell.angle_alpha   90.00
_cell.angle_beta   90.00
_cell.angle_gamma   90.00
#
_symmetry.space_group_name_H-M   'P 1'
#
loop_
_entity.id
_entity.type
_entity.pdbx_description
1 polymer ?
#
loop_
_entity_poly.entity_id
_entity_poly.type
_entity_poly.pdbx_seq_one_letter_code
_entity_poly.pdbx_strand_id
1 'polypeptide(L)' 'MSENKLNVIDLHKRYGEHEVLKGVSLQANAGDVISIIGSSG' A
#
# COMPACT_ATOMS: atom_id res chain seq x y z
N MET A 1 0.87 3.99 -22.74
CA MET A 1 0.47 3.16 -21.59
C MET A 1 1.24 3.67 -20.40
N SER A 2 0.55 4.17 -19.37
CA SER A 2 1.21 4.70 -18.18
C SER A 2 2.01 3.57 -17.51
N GLU A 3 3.30 3.79 -17.31
CA GLU A 3 4.15 2.85 -16.62
C GLU A 3 3.88 2.97 -15.11
N ASN A 4 3.10 2.05 -14.55
CA ASN A 4 2.94 1.93 -13.11
C ASN A 4 4.30 1.61 -12.49
N LYS A 5 4.88 2.56 -11.76
CA LYS A 5 6.16 2.40 -11.06
C LYS A 5 6.01 1.62 -9.76
N LEU A 6 4.82 1.66 -9.15
CA LEU A 6 4.46 0.86 -7.99
C LEU A 6 3.10 0.23 -8.22
N ASN A 7 2.99 -1.07 -7.97
CA ASN A 7 1.72 -1.76 -7.95
C ASN A 7 1.71 -2.74 -6.77
N VAL A 8 0.82 -2.48 -5.82
CA VAL A 8 0.53 -3.30 -4.65
C VAL A 8 -0.87 -3.86 -4.86
N ILE A 9 -1.00 -5.18 -4.81
CA ILE A 9 -2.28 -5.88 -4.99
C ILE A 9 -2.49 -6.72 -3.74
N ASP A 10 -3.60 -6.46 -3.06
CA ASP A 10 -4.12 -7.26 -1.94
C ASP A 10 -3.06 -7.61 -0.88
N LEU A 11 -2.31 -6.61 -0.44
CA LEU A 11 -1.23 -6.80 0.52
C LEU A 11 -1.78 -7.07 1.92
N HIS A 12 -1.46 -8.25 2.44
CA HIS A 12 -1.70 -8.63 3.83
C HIS A 12 -0.39 -8.74 4.60
N LYS A 13 -0.39 -8.28 5.86
CA LYS A 13 0.76 -8.39 6.76
C LYS A 13 0.30 -8.70 8.17
N ARG A 14 0.96 -9.68 8.78
CA ARG A 14 0.77 -10.10 10.18
C ARG A 14 2.08 -10.05 10.95
N TYR A 15 1.99 -9.72 12.24
CA TYR A 15 3.04 -9.90 13.24
C TYR A 15 2.50 -10.83 14.32
N GLY A 16 2.89 -12.10 14.28
CA GLY A 16 2.23 -13.16 15.04
C GLY A 16 0.74 -13.25 14.68
N GLU A 17 -0.12 -13.22 15.69
CA GLU A 17 -1.57 -13.27 15.54
C GLU A 17 -2.18 -11.93 15.10
N HIS A 18 -1.42 -10.83 15.10
CA HIS A 18 -1.94 -9.50 14.82
C HIS A 18 -1.81 -9.12 13.34
N GLU A 19 -2.92 -8.89 12.65
CA GLU A 19 -2.96 -8.43 11.25
C GLU A 19 -2.93 -6.91 11.15
N VAL A 20 -1.83 -6.38 10.60
CA VAL A 20 -1.55 -4.95 10.46
C VAL A 20 -1.85 -4.38 9.08
N LEU A 21 -1.77 -5.19 8.02
CA LEU A 21 -2.29 -4.83 6.70
C LEU A 21 -3.35 -5.86 6.31
N LYS A 22 -4.54 -5.39 5.97
CA LYS A 22 -5.75 -6.18 5.73
C LYS A 22 -6.20 -6.04 4.26
N GLY A 23 -5.40 -6.52 3.32
CA GLY A 23 -5.75 -6.48 1.90
C GLY A 23 -5.65 -5.10 1.29
N VAL A 24 -4.48 -4.46 1.39
CA VAL A 24 -4.25 -3.10 0.87
C VAL A 24 -3.76 -3.17 -0.57
N SER A 25 -4.38 -2.39 -1.46
CA SER A 25 -3.93 -2.23 -2.85
C SER A 25 -3.58 -0.78 -3.15
N LEU A 26 -2.53 -0.55 -3.93
CA LEU A 26 -2.05 0.78 -4.31
C LEU A 26 -1.40 0.74 -5.70
N GLN A 27 -1.72 1.71 -6.55
CA GLN A 27 -1.02 1.92 -7.82
C GLN A 27 -0.43 3.33 -7.82
N ALA A 28 0.82 3.44 -8.27
CA ALA A 28 1.49 4.72 -8.47
C ALA A 28 2.17 4.75 -9.84
N ASN A 29 1.97 5.84 -10.56
CA ASN A 29 2.57 6.15 -11.84
C ASN A 29 3.84 7.00 -11.66
N ALA A 30 4.60 7.15 -12.74
CA ALA A 30 5.69 8.11 -12.77
C ALA A 30 5.17 9.54 -12.53
N GLY A 31 5.74 10.21 -11.53
CA GLY A 31 5.37 11.58 -11.15
C GLY A 31 4.32 11.69 -10.04
N ASP A 32 3.70 10.57 -9.64
CA ASP A 32 2.74 10.58 -8.53
C ASP A 32 3.47 10.89 -7.21
N VAL A 33 2.92 11.84 -6.45
CA VAL A 33 3.36 12.17 -5.08
C VAL A 33 2.26 11.71 -4.13
N ILE A 34 2.56 10.71 -3.31
CA ILE A 34 1.59 10.05 -2.43
C ILE A 34 2.03 10.23 -0.98
N SER A 35 1.09 10.63 -0.12
CA SER A 35 1.29 10.70 1.33
C SER A 35 0.36 9.71 2.04
N ILE A 36 0.89 9.01 3.04
CA ILE A 36 0.13 8.09 3.88
C ILE A 36 -0.12 8.80 5.21
N ILE A 37 -1.38 8.89 5.60
CA ILE A 37 -1.81 9.48 6.87
C ILE A 37 -2.62 8.44 7.65
N GLY A 38 -2.50 8.48 8.98
CA GLY A 38 -3.20 7.58 9.87
C GLY A 38 -3.00 7.98 11.33
N SER A 39 -3.90 7.54 12.20
CA SER A 39 -3.67 7.59 13.65
C SER A 39 -2.44 6.78 14.01
N SER A 40 -1.77 7.11 15.11
CA SER A 40 -0.69 6.29 15.65
C SER A 40 -1.17 4.86 15.88
N GLY A 41 -0.53 3.89 15.23
CA GLY A 41 -0.92 2.48 15.23
C GLY A 41 -0.65 1.82 13.89
#